data_AF-A0A0Q6ZTP4-F1
#
_entry.id   AF-A0A0Q6ZTP4-F1
#
_cell.length_a   1.000
_cell.length_b   1.000
_cell.length_c   1.000
_cell.angle_alpha   90.00
_cell.angle_beta   90.00
_cell.angle_gamma   90.00
#
_symmetry.space_group_name_H-M   'P 1'
#
loop_
_entity.id
_entity.type
_entity.pdbx_description
1 polymer ?
#
loop_
_entity_poly.entity_id
_entity_poly.type
_entity_poly.pdbx_seq_one_letter_code
_entity_poly.pdbx_strand_id
1 'polypeptide(L)'
;MAIGDSSKRAPQGTDAHEDVLSGKICARRITLMARWATTVLDLEDAQAYAEELARAAASGDKGLVDRIRKDFRAAGIEILDEVLQDRMVALLRSAAEELRRSEHGHVHRDAEDGAN
;
A
#
# COMPACT_ATOMS: atom_id res chain seq x y z
N MET A 1 2.90 3.11 57.17
CA MET A 1 3.98 3.00 56.18
C MET A 1 3.52 2.04 55.09
N ALA A 2 2.96 2.57 54.02
CA ALA A 2 2.60 1.82 52.83
C ALA A 2 2.42 2.88 51.74
N ILE A 3 3.30 2.90 50.75
CA ILE A 3 2.96 3.09 49.33
C ILE A 3 4.11 2.43 48.57
N GLY A 4 3.87 1.21 48.12
CA GLY A 4 4.58 0.70 46.97
C GLY A 4 4.03 1.40 45.74
N ASP A 5 4.92 1.85 44.85
CA ASP A 5 4.69 1.73 43.40
C ASP A 5 6.05 1.79 42.71
N SER A 6 6.70 0.64 42.68
CA SER A 6 7.86 0.37 41.85
C SER A 6 7.37 -0.13 40.50
N SER A 7 6.92 0.74 39.61
CA SER A 7 6.94 0.42 38.17
C SER A 7 6.79 1.68 37.32
N LYS A 8 7.89 2.43 37.14
CA LYS A 8 8.03 3.33 35.99
C LYS A 8 7.82 2.50 34.72
N ARG A 9 6.64 2.65 34.11
CA ARG A 9 6.31 2.09 32.80
C ARG A 9 7.23 2.71 31.76
N ALA A 10 8.18 1.93 31.26
CA ALA A 10 8.53 1.98 29.85
C ALA A 10 7.48 1.12 29.12
N PRO A 11 6.91 1.62 28.00
CA PRO A 11 7.65 1.57 26.75
C PRO A 11 7.54 2.88 25.96
N GLN A 12 8.64 3.62 25.86
CA GLN A 12 8.82 4.56 24.76
C GLN A 12 9.42 3.77 23.60
N GLY A 13 8.56 3.20 22.76
CA GLY A 13 8.98 2.36 21.65
C GLY A 13 7.98 2.42 20.50
N THR A 14 8.46 2.89 19.35
CA THR A 14 8.07 2.46 18.01
C THR A 14 6.81 3.05 17.34
N ASP A 15 6.01 3.89 17.99
CA ASP A 15 4.76 4.40 17.36
C ASP A 15 5.01 5.26 16.09
N ALA A 16 5.98 6.18 16.13
CA ALA A 16 6.27 7.04 14.98
C ALA A 16 6.81 6.30 13.74
N HIS A 17 7.43 5.13 13.92
CA HIS A 17 7.94 4.34 12.80
C HIS A 17 6.84 3.51 12.14
N GLU A 18 5.89 3.00 12.92
CA GLU A 18 4.78 2.19 12.39
C GLU A 18 3.78 3.05 11.60
N ASP A 19 3.51 4.27 12.05
CA ASP A 19 2.60 5.21 11.37
C ASP A 19 3.18 5.66 10.01
N VAL A 20 4.48 5.97 9.98
CA VAL A 20 5.19 6.36 8.75
C VAL A 20 5.29 5.20 7.76
N LEU A 21 5.57 3.97 8.21
CA LEU A 21 5.59 2.80 7.33
C LEU A 21 4.20 2.51 6.75
N SER A 22 3.16 2.58 7.58
CA SER A 22 1.78 2.36 7.15
C SER A 22 1.35 3.39 6.11
N GLY A 23 1.70 4.67 6.31
CA GLY A 23 1.48 5.73 5.33
C GLY A 23 2.17 5.46 3.99
N LYS A 24 3.43 5.04 4.00
CA LYS A 24 4.19 4.66 2.78
C LYS A 24 3.56 3.47 2.06
N ILE A 25 3.14 2.43 2.79
CA ILE A 25 2.49 1.24 2.22
C ILE A 25 1.15 1.63 1.60
N CYS A 26 0.33 2.44 2.28
CA CYS A 26 -0.93 2.95 1.75
C CYS A 26 -0.73 3.75 0.45
N ALA A 27 0.23 4.68 0.44
CA ALA A 27 0.55 5.44 -0.76
C ALA A 27 0.98 4.53 -1.93
N ARG A 28 1.82 3.52 -1.66
CA ARG A 28 2.26 2.56 -2.68
C ARG A 28 1.12 1.67 -3.19
N ARG A 29 0.26 1.17 -2.30
CA ARG A 29 -0.95 0.44 -2.68
C ARG A 29 -1.80 1.25 -3.65
N ILE A 30 -2.01 2.53 -3.36
CA ILE A 30 -2.80 3.44 -4.21
C ILE A 30 -2.15 3.62 -5.58
N THR A 31 -0.84 3.83 -5.66
CA THR A 31 -0.12 3.93 -6.95
C THR A 31 -0.22 2.64 -7.76
N LEU A 32 -0.06 1.47 -7.12
CA LEU A 32 -0.19 0.18 -7.79
C LEU A 32 -1.62 -0.06 -8.29
N MET A 33 -2.63 0.30 -7.49
CA MET A 33 -4.03 0.26 -7.91
C MET A 33 -4.29 1.16 -9.10
N ALA A 34 -3.77 2.38 -9.08
CA ALA A 34 -3.97 3.32 -10.16
C ALA A 34 -3.42 2.78 -11.46
N ARG A 35 -2.17 2.28 -11.44
CA ARG A 35 -1.54 1.68 -12.61
C ARG A 35 -2.33 0.49 -13.14
N TRP A 36 -2.87 -0.36 -12.26
CA TRP A 36 -3.73 -1.45 -12.67
C TRP A 36 -5.03 -0.95 -13.29
N ALA A 37 -5.72 -0.01 -12.64
CA ALA A 37 -6.96 0.58 -13.11
C ALA A 37 -6.78 1.26 -14.48
N THR A 38 -5.72 2.04 -14.66
CA THR A 38 -5.43 2.68 -15.95
C THR A 38 -5.04 1.68 -17.03
N THR A 39 -4.38 0.56 -16.68
CA THR A 39 -4.13 -0.54 -17.63
C THR A 39 -5.44 -1.17 -18.11
N VAL A 40 -6.46 -1.26 -17.25
CA VAL A 40 -7.76 -1.86 -17.59
C VAL A 40 -8.66 -0.86 -18.33
N LEU A 41 -8.61 0.42 -17.94
CA LEU A 41 -9.40 1.50 -18.52
C LEU A 41 -8.77 2.11 -19.78
N ASP A 42 -7.58 1.64 -20.17
CA ASP A 42 -6.77 2.19 -21.27
C ASP A 42 -6.49 3.71 -21.09
N LEU A 43 -6.15 4.10 -19.86
CA LEU A 43 -5.79 5.47 -19.52
C LEU A 43 -4.27 5.67 -19.61
N GLU A 44 -3.87 6.74 -20.27
CA GLU A 44 -2.47 7.15 -20.44
C GLU A 44 -1.87 7.74 -19.14
N ASP A 45 -2.69 8.38 -18.30
CA ASP A 45 -2.25 9.08 -17.08
C ASP A 45 -2.50 8.29 -15.77
N ALA A 46 -1.70 7.26 -15.56
CA ALA A 46 -1.70 6.50 -14.29
C ALA A 46 -1.38 7.35 -13.06
N GLN A 47 -0.54 8.38 -13.22
CA GLN A 47 -0.12 9.24 -12.13
C GLN A 47 -1.26 10.14 -11.65
N ALA A 48 -1.96 10.80 -12.58
CA ALA A 48 -3.11 11.64 -12.25
C ALA A 48 -4.22 10.82 -11.58
N TYR A 49 -4.46 9.61 -12.09
CA TYR A 49 -5.43 8.69 -11.50
C TYR A 49 -5.01 8.26 -10.07
N ALA A 50 -3.71 8.04 -9.82
CA ALA A 50 -3.22 7.72 -8.47
C ALA A 50 -3.46 8.85 -7.46
N GLU A 51 -3.27 10.10 -7.87
CA GLU A 51 -3.53 11.26 -7.01
C GLU A 51 -5.02 11.41 -6.68
N GLU A 52 -5.89 11.18 -7.66
CA GLU A 52 -7.34 11.16 -7.49
C GLU A 52 -7.80 10.05 -6.54
N LEU A 53 -7.22 8.86 -6.69
CA LEU A 53 -7.45 7.73 -5.80
C LEU A 53 -6.93 8.02 -4.38
N ALA A 54 -5.78 8.68 -4.23
CA ALA A 54 -5.25 9.06 -2.93
C ALA A 54 -6.16 10.05 -2.20
N ARG A 55 -6.72 11.03 -2.93
CA ARG A 55 -7.73 11.96 -2.38
C ARG A 55 -9.01 11.23 -1.98
N ALA A 56 -9.45 10.24 -2.77
CA ALA A 56 -10.61 9.43 -2.42
C ALA A 56 -10.36 8.57 -1.17
N ALA A 57 -9.17 7.97 -1.04
CA ALA A 57 -8.76 7.18 0.11
C ALA A 57 -8.63 8.02 1.40
N ALA A 58 -8.35 9.33 1.29
CA ALA A 58 -8.34 10.23 2.44
C ALA A 58 -9.72 10.34 3.13
N SER A 59 -10.81 10.09 2.40
CA SER A 59 -12.18 10.00 2.95
C SER A 59 -12.54 8.59 3.43
N GLY A 60 -11.63 7.62 3.29
CA GLY A 60 -11.79 6.22 3.66
C GLY A 60 -11.69 5.25 2.47
N ASP A 61 -11.24 4.02 2.74
CA ASP A 61 -11.07 2.96 1.71
C ASP A 61 -12.33 2.66 0.91
N LYS A 62 -13.53 2.88 1.49
CA LYS A 62 -14.80 2.65 0.80
C LYS A 62 -14.99 3.59 -0.40
N GLY A 63 -14.50 4.84 -0.29
CA GLY A 63 -14.59 5.83 -1.37
C GLY A 63 -13.66 5.51 -2.54
N LEU A 64 -12.49 4.95 -2.25
CA LEU A 64 -11.55 4.45 -3.25
C LEU A 64 -12.17 3.34 -4.11
N VAL A 65 -12.77 2.34 -3.46
CA VAL A 65 -13.42 1.19 -4.11
C VAL A 65 -14.60 1.63 -4.97
N ASP A 66 -15.46 2.52 -4.44
CA ASP A 66 -16.61 3.04 -5.18
C ASP A 66 -16.20 3.82 -6.43
N ARG A 67 -15.10 4.58 -6.35
CA ARG A 67 -14.57 5.34 -7.49
C ARG A 67 -14.06 4.42 -8.60
N ILE A 68 -13.17 3.49 -8.28
CA ILE A 68 -12.65 2.50 -9.25
C ILE A 68 -13.82 1.74 -9.88
N ARG A 69 -14.80 1.31 -9.08
CA ARG A 69 -15.98 0.61 -9.59
C ARG A 69 -16.79 1.46 -10.57
N LYS A 70 -16.98 2.75 -10.27
CA LYS A 70 -17.70 3.68 -11.15
C LYS A 70 -16.97 3.89 -12.47
N ASP A 71 -15.65 4.07 -12.43
CA ASP A 71 -14.83 4.24 -13.63
C ASP A 71 -14.87 2.99 -14.50
N PHE A 72 -14.75 1.80 -13.90
CA PHE A 72 -14.86 0.52 -14.62
C PHE A 72 -16.24 0.33 -15.24
N ARG A 73 -17.31 0.61 -14.49
CA ARG A 73 -18.69 0.56 -15.02
C ARG A 73 -18.89 1.57 -16.15
N ALA A 74 -18.32 2.77 -16.06
CA ALA A 74 -18.40 3.79 -17.11
C ALA A 74 -17.68 3.34 -18.39
N ALA A 75 -16.59 2.58 -18.26
CA ALA A 75 -15.90 1.93 -19.37
C ALA A 75 -16.61 0.66 -19.90
N GLY A 76 -17.73 0.25 -19.29
CA GLY A 76 -18.46 -0.97 -19.65
C GLY A 76 -17.84 -2.26 -19.11
N ILE A 77 -16.94 -2.15 -18.13
CA ILE A 77 -16.24 -3.28 -17.50
C ILE A 77 -16.94 -3.62 -16.19
N GLU A 78 -17.58 -4.78 -16.15
CA GLU A 78 -18.25 -5.26 -14.93
C GLU A 78 -17.25 -6.04 -14.06
N ILE A 79 -16.87 -5.45 -12.92
CA ILE A 79 -15.99 -6.08 -11.93
C ILE A 79 -16.79 -6.48 -10.69
N LEU A 80 -16.54 -7.71 -10.19
CA LEU A 80 -17.12 -8.18 -8.93
C LEU A 80 -16.44 -7.48 -7.74
N ASP A 81 -17.24 -7.12 -6.74
CA ASP A 81 -16.76 -6.56 -5.48
C ASP A 81 -15.68 -7.43 -4.82
N GLU A 82 -15.84 -8.75 -4.88
CA GLU A 82 -14.89 -9.72 -4.32
C GLU A 82 -13.53 -9.69 -5.05
N VAL A 83 -13.54 -9.56 -6.38
CA VAL A 83 -12.32 -9.43 -7.19
C VAL A 83 -11.60 -8.12 -6.87
N LEU A 84 -12.36 -7.02 -6.73
CA LEU A 84 -11.80 -5.72 -6.38
C LEU A 84 -11.15 -5.77 -4.99
N GLN A 85 -11.84 -6.35 -4.00
CA GLN A 85 -11.31 -6.54 -2.64
C GLN A 85 -10.08 -7.44 -2.60
N ASP A 86 -10.11 -8.58 -3.29
CA ASP A 86 -8.95 -9.49 -3.40
C ASP A 86 -7.74 -8.76 -3.99
N ARG A 87 -7.97 -7.95 -5.04
CA ARG A 87 -6.92 -7.09 -5.59
C ARG A 87 -6.41 -6.06 -4.60
N MET A 88 -7.26 -5.49 -3.74
CA MET A 88 -6.76 -4.59 -2.70
C MET A 88 -5.80 -5.28 -1.74
N VAL A 89 -6.15 -6.48 -1.28
CA VAL A 89 -5.35 -7.25 -0.34
C VAL A 89 -4.05 -7.72 -0.99
N ALA A 90 -4.13 -8.22 -2.23
CA ALA A 90 -2.97 -8.63 -3.01
C ALA A 90 -1.99 -7.46 -3.23
N LEU A 91 -2.50 -6.29 -3.63
CA LEU A 91 -1.67 -5.10 -3.87
C LEU A 91 -1.09 -4.52 -2.59
N LEU A 92 -1.81 -4.58 -1.46
CA LEU A 92 -1.28 -4.20 -0.15
C LEU A 92 -0.11 -5.10 0.25
N ARG A 93 -0.23 -6.41 0.03
CA ARG A 93 0.87 -7.36 0.26
C ARG A 93 2.05 -7.04 -0.64
N SER A 94 1.83 -6.87 -1.95
CA SER A 94 2.89 -6.51 -2.89
C SER A 94 3.56 -5.18 -2.53
N ALA A 95 2.80 -4.16 -2.12
CA ALA A 95 3.34 -2.88 -1.67
C ALA A 95 4.23 -3.03 -0.42
N ALA A 96 3.82 -3.85 0.55
CA ALA A 96 4.60 -4.12 1.74
C ALA A 96 5.89 -4.92 1.42
N GLU A 97 5.80 -5.91 0.54
CA GLU A 97 6.95 -6.69 0.07
C GLU A 97 7.93 -5.82 -0.74
N GLU A 98 7.42 -4.94 -1.60
CA GLU A 98 8.23 -4.03 -2.40
C GLU A 98 8.90 -2.97 -1.53
N LEU A 99 8.21 -2.44 -0.51
CA LEU A 99 8.82 -1.53 0.45
C LEU A 99 9.91 -2.24 1.27
N ARG A 100 9.66 -3.47 1.75
CA ARG A 100 10.71 -4.27 2.41
C ARG A 100 11.90 -4.53 1.50
N ARG A 101 11.65 -4.88 0.23
CA ARG A 101 12.70 -5.12 -0.77
C ARG A 101 13.48 -3.85 -1.10
N SER A 102 12.80 -2.71 -1.18
CA SER A 102 13.43 -1.41 -1.44
C SER A 102 14.31 -0.97 -0.27
N GLU A 103 13.87 -1.20 0.97
CA GLU A 103 14.64 -0.89 2.18
C GLU A 103 15.80 -1.88 2.41
N HIS A 104 15.66 -3.14 1.97
CA HIS A 104 16.74 -4.14 1.96
C HIS A 104 17.51 -4.21 0.62
N GLY A 105 17.26 -3.26 -0.29
CA GLY A 105 17.64 -3.31 -1.70
C GLY A 105 18.88 -2.51 -2.07
N HIS A 106 19.90 -2.52 -1.21
CA HIS A 106 21.30 -2.35 -1.63
C HIS A 106 22.16 -3.33 -0.83
N VAL A 107 21.90 -4.63 -1.00
CA VAL A 107 22.90 -5.66 -0.75
C VAL A 107 22.90 -6.60 -1.95
N HIS A 108 23.31 -6.07 -3.10
CA HIS A 108 23.89 -6.90 -4.16
C HIS A 108 25.22 -7.43 -3.61
N ARG A 109 25.14 -8.52 -2.84
CA ARG A 109 26.25 -9.43 -2.63
C ARG A 109 26.17 -10.43 -3.78
N ASP A 110 26.61 -10.01 -4.95
CA ASP A 110 27.14 -10.93 -5.96
C ASP A 110 28.52 -11.37 -5.47
N ALA A 111 28.52 -12.20 -4.43
CA ALA A 111 29.62 -13.11 -4.20
C ALA A 111 29.18 -14.45 -4.79
N GLU A 112 30.12 -15.10 -5.48
CA GLU A 112 30.09 -16.50 -5.88
C GLU A 112 29.54 -16.82 -7.28
N ASP A 113 30.20 -16.25 -8.31
CA ASP A 113 30.53 -17.00 -9.54
C ASP A 113 32.04 -17.28 -9.42
N GLY A 114 32.46 -18.49 -9.08
CA GLY A 114 32.49 -19.59 -10.03
C GLY A 114 33.97 -19.95 -10.21
N ALA A 115 34.49 -20.82 -9.34
CA ALA A 115 35.76 -21.48 -9.58
C ALA A 115 35.67 -22.29 -10.88
N ASN A 116 36.49 -21.93 -11.88
CA ASN A 116 36.98 -22.84 -12.91
C ASN A 116 38.26 -22.29 -13.56
#